data_AF-A0AAE6X2X8-F1
#
_entry.id   AF-A0AAE6X2X8-F1
#
_cell.length_a   1.000
_cell.length_b   1.000
_cell.length_c   1.000
_cell.angle_alpha   90.00
_cell.angle_beta   90.00
_cell.angle_gamma   90.00
#
_symmetry.space_group_name_H-M   'P 1'
#
loop_
_entity.id
_entity.type
_entity.pdbx_description
1 polymer ?
#
loop_
_entity_poly.entity_id
_entity_poly.type
_entity_poly.pdbx_seq_one_letter_code
_entity_poly.pdbx_strand_id
1 'polypeptide(L)' 'MVEQGTIIKLDLNPTKGKEQAGYRPALVISNKDFNEFTNLAILCPISSTSNSFPSAKHEL' A
#
# COMPACT_ATOMS: atom_id res chain seq x y z
N MET A 1 -7.12 -3.61 -14.78
CA MET A 1 -6.12 -2.95 -13.92
C MET A 1 -6.74 -2.69 -12.55
N VAL A 2 -5.96 -2.48 -11.49
CA VAL A 2 -6.53 -2.24 -10.14
C VAL A 2 -7.20 -0.87 -10.06
N GLU A 3 -8.31 -0.79 -9.31
CA GLU A 3 -9.10 0.43 -9.14
C GLU A 3 -8.70 1.18 -7.87
N GLN A 4 -8.66 2.52 -7.94
CA GLN A 4 -8.38 3.37 -6.79
C GLN A 4 -9.35 3.10 -5.65
N GLY A 5 -8.86 3.05 -4.41
CA GLY A 5 -9.67 2.73 -3.24
C GLY A 5 -9.81 1.22 -2.96
N THR A 6 -9.41 0.35 -3.87
CA THR A 6 -9.40 -1.10 -3.64
C THR A 6 -8.31 -1.48 -2.64
N ILE A 7 -8.61 -2.39 -1.71
CA ILE A 7 -7.60 -3.05 -0.88
C ILE A 7 -7.20 -4.37 -1.54
N ILE A 8 -5.90 -4.52 -1.82
CA ILE A 8 -5.32 -5.73 -2.41
C ILE A 8 -4.29 -6.33 -1.47
N LYS A 9 -4.04 -7.64 -1.59
CA LYS A 9 -3.00 -8.35 -0.84
C LYS A 9 -1.79 -8.61 -1.76
N LEU A 10 -0.59 -8.26 -1.29
CA LEU A 10 0.64 -8.37 -2.06
C LEU A 10 1.76 -8.99 -1.22
N ASP A 11 2.67 -9.71 -1.87
CA ASP A 11 3.95 -10.15 -1.30
C ASP A 11 5.00 -9.06 -1.58
N LEU A 12 5.59 -8.51 -0.52
CA LEU A 12 6.62 -7.46 -0.62
C LEU A 12 8.04 -8.01 -0.55
N ASN A 13 8.24 -9.33 -0.59
CA ASN A 13 9.57 -9.91 -0.57
C ASN A 13 10.18 -10.08 -1.98
N PRO A 14 11.51 -10.06 -2.11
CA PRO A 14 12.49 -9.74 -1.06
C PRO A 14 12.63 -8.23 -0.83
N THR A 15 12.98 -7.84 0.40
CA THR A 15 13.22 -6.43 0.77
C THR A 15 14.68 -6.18 1.13
N LYS A 16 15.13 -4.92 1.04
CA LYS A 16 16.46 -4.51 1.49
C LYS A 16 16.36 -3.54 2.68
N GLY A 17 16.89 -3.92 3.83
CA GLY A 17 16.94 -3.05 5.01
C GLY A 17 15.60 -2.96 5.75
N LYS A 18 15.10 -1.75 6.01
CA LYS A 18 13.91 -1.47 6.84
C LYS A 18 12.64 -1.19 6.01
N GLU A 19 12.62 -1.62 4.75
CA GLU A 19 11.45 -1.52 3.87
C GLU A 19 10.30 -2.42 4.37
N GLN A 20 9.07 -2.13 3.93
CA GLN A 20 7.92 -2.98 4.24
C GLN A 20 8.08 -4.36 3.59
N ALA A 21 7.98 -5.43 4.38
CA ALA A 21 8.20 -6.81 3.93
C ALA A 21 7.02 -7.74 4.25
N GLY A 22 6.98 -8.92 3.61
CA GLY A 22 5.95 -9.94 3.84
C GLY A 22 4.67 -9.73 3.04
N TYR A 23 3.69 -10.60 3.30
CA TYR A 23 2.35 -10.45 2.75
C TYR A 23 1.58 -9.37 3.50
N ARG A 24 1.21 -8.29 2.81
CA ARG A 24 0.47 -7.16 3.40
C ARG A 24 -0.75 -6.77 2.58
N PRO A 25 -1.85 -6.36 3.23
CA PRO A 25 -2.87 -5.58 2.55
C PRO A 25 -2.32 -4.19 2.22
N ALA A 26 -2.67 -3.64 1.06
CA ALA A 26 -2.41 -2.26 0.70
C ALA A 26 -3.60 -1.63 -0.01
N LEU A 27 -3.77 -0.32 0.20
CA LEU A 27 -4.75 0.49 -0.49
C LEU A 27 -4.17 1.00 -1.82
N VAL A 28 -4.92 0.84 -2.91
CA VAL A 28 -4.58 1.44 -4.20
C VAL A 28 -4.89 2.94 -4.14
N ILE A 29 -3.88 3.78 -4.30
CA ILE A 29 -4.03 5.25 -4.22
C ILE A 29 -3.88 5.95 -5.58
N SER A 30 -3.28 5.30 -6.57
CA SER A 30 -3.22 5.83 -7.94
C SER A 30 -4.57 5.73 -8.65
N ASN A 31 -4.84 6.70 -9.52
CA ASN A 31 -6.06 6.74 -10.34
C ASN A 31 -5.93 5.84 -11.58
N LYS A 32 -7.05 5.65 -12.28
CA LYS A 32 -7.13 4.81 -13.48
C LYS A 32 -6.20 5.29 -14.60
N ASP A 33 -6.12 6.60 -14.84
CA ASP A 33 -5.31 7.15 -15.92
C ASP A 33 -3.81 6.89 -15.73
N PHE A 34 -3.30 7.11 -14.50
CA PHE A 34 -1.92 6.79 -14.14
C PHE A 34 -1.64 5.30 -14.34
N ASN A 35 -2.57 4.48 -13.85
CA ASN A 35 -2.50 3.04 -13.95
C ASN A 35 -2.37 2.64 -15.43
N GLU A 36 -3.34 3.00 -16.26
CA GLU A 36 -3.37 2.60 -17.67
C GLU A 36 -2.19 3.13 -18.48
N PHE A 37 -1.74 4.36 -18.22
CA PHE A 37 -0.62 4.96 -18.93
C PHE A 37 0.74 4.32 -18.57
N THR A 38 0.94 3.93 -17.31
CA THR A 38 2.24 3.46 -16.82
C THR A 38 2.34 1.94 -16.70
N ASN A 39 1.21 1.22 -16.71
CA ASN A 39 1.12 -0.18 -16.27
C ASN A 39 1.64 -0.42 -14.83
N LEU A 40 1.69 0.63 -14.00
CA LEU A 40 2.06 0.58 -12.59
C LEU A 40 0.89 1.00 -11.71
N ALA A 41 0.92 0.62 -10.44
CA ALA A 41 -0.02 1.12 -9.43
C ALA A 41 0.77 1.65 -8.22
N ILE A 42 0.32 2.77 -7.66
CA ILE A 42 0.85 3.32 -6.41
C ILE A 42 -0.03 2.82 -5.27
N LEU A 43 0.62 2.25 -4.25
CA LEU A 43 -0.04 1.56 -3.15
C LEU A 43 0.42 2.12 -1.81
N CYS A 44 -0.46 2.11 -0.81
CA CYS A 44 -0.13 2.38 0.59
C CYS A 44 -0.28 1.11 1.43
N PRO A 45 0.82 0.46 1.86
CA PRO A 45 0.76 -0.74 2.69
C PRO A 45 0.13 -0.45 4.06
N ILE A 46 -0.76 -1.33 4.49
CA ILE A 46 -1.42 -1.25 5.79
C ILE A 46 -0.58 -2.05 6.79
N SER A 47 -0.16 -1.38 7.87
CA SER A 47 0.52 -2.00 9.00
C SER A 47 -0.50 -2.45 10.05
N SER A 48 -0.28 -3.61 10.68
CA SER A 48 -1.03 -4.03 11.86
C SER A 48 -0.48 -3.43 13.15
N THR A 49 0.67 -2.74 13.09
CA THR A 49 1.27 -2.10 14.25
C THR A 49 0.61 -0.76 14.52
N SER A 50 -0.07 -0.66 15.67
CA SER A 50 -0.51 0.63 16.20
C SER A 50 0.66 1.31 16.91
N ASN A 51 0.95 2.56 16.54
CA ASN A 51 1.96 3.37 17.21
C ASN A 51 1.52 4.84 17.25
N SER A 52 2.28 5.68 17.96
CA SER A 52 1.95 7.10 18.12
C SER A 52 2.34 7.98 16.92
N PHE A 53 2.78 7.39 15.81
CA PHE A 53 3.19 8.15 14.62
C PHE A 53 1.95 8.71 13.91
N PRO A 54 1.90 9.99 13.52
CA PRO A 54 0.69 10.65 13.03
C PRO A 54 -0.03 9.92 11.90
N SER A 55 0.69 9.39 10.91
CA SER A 55 0.09 8.66 9.78
C SER A 55 -0.33 7.23 10.09
N ALA A 56 0.03 6.71 11.27
CA ALA A 56 -0.37 5.40 11.77
C ALA A 56 -1.43 5.49 12.88
N LYS A 57 -1.86 6.71 13.24
CA LYS A 57 -2.95 6.91 14.19
C LYS A 57 -4.28 6.66 13.49
N HIS A 58 -5.08 5.80 14.09
CA HIS A 58 -6.50 5.75 13.84
C HIS A 58 -7.14 6.85 14.71
N GLU A 59 -7.32 8.05 14.16
CA GLU A 59 -8.24 9.03 14.77
C GLU A 59 -9.66 8.55 14.46
N LEU A 60 -10.33 8.01 15.49
CA LEU A 60 -11.78 7.81 15.51
C LEU A 60 -12.47 9.11 15.90
#